data_AF-A0A950KQW8-F1
#
_entry.id   AF-A0A950KQW8-F1
#
_cell.length_a   1.000
_cell.length_b   1.000
_cell.length_c   1.000
_cell.angle_alpha   90.00
_cell.angle_beta   90.00
_cell.angle_gamma   90.00
#
_symmetry.space_group_name_H-M   'P 1'
#
loop_
_entity.id
_entity.type
_entity.pdbx_description
1 polymer ?
#
loop_
_entity_poly.entity_id
_entity_poly.type
_entity_poly.pdbx_seq_one_letter_code
_entity_poly.pdbx_strand_id
1 'polypeptide(L)'
;MNRRDAQEEIARLTREIRHHDVLYYQHAAPVITDAQYDEKRRRLEALEQQFPDLKQLDSPTQTVGAPASETFAKVTHSVPMLSLNNAFSDEDMAEFEARIRRFLNLSASETIAYVCEPKIDGLSFSARY
;
A
#
# COMPACT_ATOMS: atom_id res chain seq x y z
N MET A 1 -32.73 9.84 -19.03
CA MET A 1 -33.01 8.80 -18.03
C MET A 1 -33.89 9.41 -16.96
N ASN A 2 -35.00 8.76 -16.58
CA ASN A 2 -35.88 9.32 -15.55
C ASN A 2 -35.33 9.00 -14.14
N ARG A 3 -35.85 9.65 -13.09
CA ARG A 3 -35.36 9.48 -11.70
C ARG A 3 -35.49 8.03 -11.20
N ARG A 4 -36.57 7.33 -11.56
CA ARG A 4 -36.80 5.95 -11.14
C ARG A 4 -35.80 5.00 -11.79
N ASP A 5 -35.58 5.14 -13.10
CA ASP A 5 -34.56 4.39 -13.82
C ASP A 5 -33.16 4.65 -13.24
N ALA A 6 -32.87 5.90 -12.84
CA ALA A 6 -31.62 6.27 -12.16
C ALA A 6 -31.43 5.60 -10.82
N GLN A 7 -32.49 5.55 -10.01
CA GLN A 7 -32.45 4.86 -8.73
C GLN A 7 -32.19 3.35 -8.89
N GLU A 8 -32.86 2.71 -9.84
CA GLU A 8 -32.70 1.28 -10.12
C GLU A 8 -31.28 0.97 -10.63
N GLU A 9 -30.76 1.81 -11.53
CA GLU A 9 -29.42 1.65 -12.11
C GLU A 9 -28.29 1.94 -11.11
N ILE A 10 -28.41 2.99 -10.29
CA ILE A 10 -27.48 3.27 -9.19
C ILE A 10 -27.43 2.06 -8.25
N ALA A 11 -28.58 1.53 -7.83
CA ALA A 11 -28.64 0.37 -6.95
C ALA A 11 -28.00 -0.88 -7.59
N ARG A 12 -28.16 -1.08 -8.91
CA ARG A 12 -27.52 -2.17 -9.65
C ARG A 12 -26.01 -2.02 -9.68
N LEU A 13 -25.50 -0.86 -10.10
CA LEU A 13 -24.08 -0.58 -10.21
C LEU A 13 -23.39 -0.66 -8.85
N THR A 14 -23.99 -0.11 -7.80
CA THR A 14 -23.47 -0.22 -6.43
C THR A 14 -23.30 -1.68 -6.00
N ARG A 15 -24.27 -2.56 -6.28
CA ARG A 15 -24.15 -4.00 -5.96
C ARG A 15 -23.05 -4.68 -6.78
N GLU A 16 -22.98 -4.40 -8.08
CA GLU A 16 -21.96 -5.00 -8.95
C GLU A 16 -20.54 -4.57 -8.55
N ILE A 17 -20.32 -3.28 -8.31
CA ILE A 17 -19.03 -2.76 -7.88
C ILE A 17 -18.61 -3.40 -6.56
N ARG A 18 -19.49 -3.46 -5.56
CA ARG A 18 -19.19 -4.11 -4.28
C ARG A 18 -18.85 -5.60 -4.43
N HIS A 19 -19.55 -6.29 -5.31
CA HIS A 19 -19.26 -7.70 -5.60
C HIS A 19 -17.86 -7.86 -6.21
N HIS A 20 -17.49 -6.99 -7.16
CA HIS A 20 -16.15 -7.01 -7.77
C HIS A 20 -15.06 -6.58 -6.78
N ASP A 21 -15.34 -5.63 -5.89
CA ASP A 21 -14.41 -5.23 -4.82
C ASP A 21 -14.08 -6.43 -3.92
N VAL A 22 -15.09 -7.20 -3.49
CA VAL A 22 -14.88 -8.40 -2.66
C VAL A 22 -14.03 -9.43 -3.41
N LEU A 23 -14.36 -9.71 -4.68
CA LEU A 23 -13.60 -10.66 -5.50
C LEU A 23 -12.14 -10.22 -5.70
N TYR A 24 -11.92 -8.93 -5.96
CA TYR A 24 -10.58 -8.38 -6.18
C TYR A 24 -9.76 -8.36 -4.88
N TYR A 25 -10.29 -7.78 -3.81
CA TYR A 25 -9.52 -7.49 -2.59
C TYR A 25 -9.48 -8.65 -1.59
N GLN A 26 -10.53 -9.46 -1.48
CA GLN A 26 -10.60 -10.53 -0.47
C GLN A 26 -10.25 -11.90 -1.06
N HIS A 27 -10.65 -12.15 -2.31
CA HIS A 27 -10.51 -13.46 -2.93
C HIS A 27 -9.37 -13.55 -3.97
N ALA A 28 -8.77 -12.42 -4.34
CA ALA A 28 -7.77 -12.34 -5.42
C ALA A 28 -8.25 -13.06 -6.71
N ALA A 29 -9.55 -12.99 -6.99
CA ALA A 29 -10.22 -13.72 -8.07
C ALA A 29 -11.11 -12.77 -8.91
N PRO A 30 -10.53 -11.74 -9.56
CA PRO A 30 -11.30 -10.81 -10.37
C PRO A 30 -11.96 -11.53 -11.55
N VAL A 31 -13.24 -11.24 -11.77
CA VAL A 31 -14.05 -11.82 -12.87
C VAL A 31 -14.29 -10.84 -14.01
N ILE A 32 -13.85 -9.58 -13.85
CA ILE A 32 -13.87 -8.54 -14.88
C ILE A 32 -12.51 -7.86 -14.95
N THR A 33 -12.21 -7.27 -16.10
CA THR A 33 -11.00 -6.46 -16.30
C THR A 33 -11.13 -5.10 -15.60
N ASP A 34 -9.99 -4.48 -15.29
CA ASP A 34 -9.93 -3.13 -14.71
C ASP A 34 -10.71 -2.11 -15.56
N ALA A 35 -10.61 -2.19 -16.89
CA ALA A 35 -11.34 -1.29 -17.79
C ALA A 35 -12.87 -1.41 -17.64
N GLN A 36 -13.39 -2.63 -17.47
CA GLN A 36 -14.81 -2.87 -17.24
C GLN A 36 -15.27 -2.38 -15.86
N TYR A 37 -14.40 -2.52 -14.85
CA TYR A 37 -14.65 -2.00 -13.51
C TYR A 37 -14.72 -0.47 -13.54
N ASP A 38 -13.74 0.17 -14.18
CA ASP A 38 -13.66 1.63 -14.32
C ASP A 38 -14.83 2.22 -15.10
N GLU A 39 -15.33 1.50 -16.11
CA GLU A 39 -16.54 1.91 -16.83
C GLU A 39 -17.77 1.91 -15.90
N LYS A 40 -17.95 0.86 -15.09
CA LYS A 40 -19.04 0.79 -14.11
C LYS A 40 -18.93 1.91 -13.06
N ARG A 41 -17.72 2.17 -12.56
CA ARG A 41 -17.42 3.25 -11.59
C ARG A 41 -17.76 4.62 -12.16
N ARG A 42 -17.24 4.95 -13.35
CA ARG A 42 -17.52 6.23 -14.03
C ARG A 42 -19.01 6.40 -14.32
N ARG A 43 -19.71 5.32 -14.68
CA ARG A 43 -21.15 5.35 -14.90
C ARG A 43 -21.91 5.67 -13.61
N LEU A 44 -21.55 5.02 -12.50
CA LEU A 44 -22.15 5.30 -11.19
C LEU A 44 -21.92 6.75 -10.77
N GLU A 45 -20.68 7.25 -10.88
CA GLU A 45 -20.33 8.65 -10.57
C GLU A 45 -21.14 9.64 -11.42
N ALA A 46 -21.27 9.39 -12.72
CA ALA A 46 -22.07 10.24 -13.61
C ALA A 46 -23.55 10.28 -13.21
N LEU A 47 -24.11 9.15 -12.75
CA LEU A 47 -25.50 9.09 -12.31
C LEU A 47 -25.70 9.81 -10.97
N GLU A 48 -24.78 9.65 -10.04
CA GLU A 48 -24.81 10.36 -8.75
C GLU A 48 -24.64 11.87 -8.91
N GLN A 49 -23.86 12.32 -9.91
CA GLN A 49 -23.74 13.74 -10.25
C GLN A 49 -25.05 14.28 -10.86
N GLN A 50 -25.72 13.50 -11.71
CA GLN A 50 -26.99 13.89 -12.33
C GLN A 50 -28.17 13.87 -11.33
N PHE A 51 -28.13 12.97 -10.34
CA PHE A 51 -29.16 12.82 -9.31
C PHE A 51 -28.52 12.82 -7.90
N PRO A 52 -28.08 13.99 -7.39
CA PRO A 52 -27.34 14.07 -6.13
C PRO A 52 -28.13 13.56 -4.91
N ASP A 53 -29.46 13.66 -4.96
CA ASP A 53 -30.38 13.19 -3.92
C ASP A 53 -30.49 11.65 -3.85
N LEU A 54 -30.01 10.93 -4.87
CA LEU A 54 -29.97 9.47 -4.90
C LEU A 54 -28.63 8.90 -4.42
N LYS A 55 -27.60 9.74 -4.20
CA LYS A 55 -26.28 9.31 -3.75
C LYS A 55 -26.34 8.82 -2.30
N GLN A 56 -25.89 7.58 -2.08
CA GLN A 56 -25.81 7.00 -0.74
C GLN A 56 -24.52 7.41 -0.01
N LEU A 57 -24.58 7.56 1.31
CA LEU A 57 -23.43 7.91 2.16
C LEU A 57 -22.30 6.87 2.05
N ASP A 58 -22.66 5.60 1.94
CA ASP A 58 -21.76 4.45 1.82
C ASP A 58 -21.56 4.03 0.35
N SER A 59 -21.80 4.94 -0.61
CA SER A 59 -21.58 4.64 -2.02
C SER A 59 -20.12 4.23 -2.27
N PRO A 60 -19.86 3.22 -3.12
CA PRO A 60 -18.51 2.86 -3.52
C PRO A 60 -17.71 4.05 -4.05
N THR A 61 -18.37 5.03 -4.68
CA THR A 61 -17.72 6.26 -5.17
C THR A 61 -17.09 7.11 -4.06
N GLN A 62 -17.49 6.91 -2.81
CA GLN A 62 -16.97 7.61 -1.63
C GLN A 62 -15.92 6.80 -0.86
N THR A 63 -15.78 5.52 -1.15
CA THR A 63 -14.81 4.66 -0.46
C THR A 63 -13.54 4.54 -1.31
N VAL A 64 -12.38 4.78 -0.70
CA VAL A 64 -11.07 4.62 -1.33
C VAL A 64 -10.32 3.50 -0.61
N GLY A 65 -9.79 2.57 -1.39
CA GLY A 65 -9.06 1.42 -0.88
C GLY A 65 -9.97 0.30 -0.35
N ALA A 66 -9.33 -0.76 0.12
CA ALA A 66 -10.00 -1.94 0.65
C ALA A 66 -9.67 -2.12 2.13
N PRO A 67 -10.56 -2.78 2.90
CA PRO A 67 -10.19 -3.22 4.24
C PRO A 67 -8.94 -4.09 4.18
N ALA A 68 -8.07 -3.96 5.19
CA ALA A 68 -6.89 -4.78 5.30
C ALA A 68 -7.29 -6.27 5.28
N SER A 69 -6.56 -7.08 4.50
CA SER A 69 -6.82 -8.52 4.43
C SER A 69 -6.71 -9.15 5.81
N GLU A 70 -7.73 -9.91 6.20
CA GLU A 70 -7.72 -10.74 7.42
C GLU A 70 -6.87 -12.01 7.27
N THR A 71 -6.40 -12.32 6.04
CA THR A 71 -5.63 -13.53 5.73
C THR A 71 -4.31 -13.59 6.50
N PHE A 72 -3.70 -12.42 6.80
CA PHE A 72 -2.41 -12.36 7.47
C PHE A 72 -2.59 -11.95 8.93
N ALA A 73 -2.32 -12.89 9.83
CA ALA A 73 -2.19 -12.59 11.25
C ALA A 73 -0.93 -11.73 11.49
N LYS A 74 -1.03 -10.76 12.41
CA LYS A 74 0.15 -10.04 12.89
C LYS A 74 1.07 -10.99 13.64
N VAL A 75 2.35 -10.97 13.29
CA VAL A 75 3.38 -11.77 13.97
C VAL A 75 4.43 -10.82 14.54
N THR A 76 4.79 -11.02 15.80
CA THR A 76 5.92 -10.33 16.41
C THR A 76 7.21 -11.03 15.99
N HIS A 77 8.15 -10.29 15.39
CA HIS A 77 9.47 -10.81 15.07
C HIS A 77 10.22 -11.21 16.36
N SER A 78 10.90 -12.37 16.35
CA SER A 78 11.70 -12.83 17.48
C SER A 78 12.89 -11.92 17.78
N VAL A 79 13.41 -11.25 16.75
CA VAL A 79 14.44 -10.21 16.84
C VAL A 79 13.94 -8.98 16.07
N PRO A 80 14.06 -7.75 16.61
CA PRO A 80 13.67 -6.55 15.90
C PRO A 80 14.40 -6.44 14.55
N MET A 81 13.65 -6.19 13.48
CA MET A 81 14.24 -5.85 12.19
C MET A 81 14.61 -4.36 12.21
N LEU A 82 15.89 -4.07 12.45
CA LEU A 82 16.41 -2.71 12.53
C LEU A 82 16.49 -2.07 11.14
N SER A 83 16.19 -0.78 11.09
CA SER A 83 16.50 0.09 9.95
C SER A 83 17.91 0.66 10.08
N LEU A 84 18.51 1.02 8.95
CA LEU A 84 19.80 1.68 8.88
C LEU A 84 19.64 3.20 8.84
N ASN A 85 20.63 3.93 9.36
CA ASN A 85 20.76 5.35 9.07
C ASN A 85 21.23 5.53 7.62
N ASN A 86 20.84 6.65 7.01
CA ASN A 86 21.27 7.01 5.66
C ASN A 86 22.52 7.90 5.71
N ALA A 87 23.32 7.83 4.66
CA ALA A 87 24.39 8.76 4.33
C ALA A 87 24.22 9.16 2.86
N PHE A 88 24.24 10.46 2.58
CA PHE A 88 24.00 11.00 1.23
C PHE A 88 25.22 11.75 0.68
N SER A 89 26.22 11.99 1.53
CA SER A 89 27.45 12.72 1.22
C SER A 89 28.68 12.00 1.76
N ASP A 90 29.86 12.39 1.28
CA ASP A 90 31.14 11.87 1.77
C ASP A 90 31.39 12.34 3.22
N GLU A 91 30.88 13.51 3.60
CA GLU A 91 30.93 14.03 4.97
C GLU A 91 30.12 13.14 5.94
N ASP A 92 28.92 12.68 5.55
CA ASP A 92 28.12 11.76 6.35
C ASP A 92 28.89 10.45 6.61
N MET A 93 29.60 9.96 5.60
CA MET A 93 30.43 8.76 5.70
C MET A 93 31.65 8.97 6.60
N ALA A 94 32.30 10.13 6.52
CA ALA A 94 33.41 10.49 7.39
C ALA A 94 32.96 10.59 8.86
N GLU A 95 31.79 11.18 9.14
CA GLU A 95 31.21 11.24 10.49
C GLU A 95 30.86 9.85 11.01
N PHE A 96 30.27 9.00 10.17
CA PHE A 96 29.98 7.61 10.51
C PHE A 96 31.24 6.84 10.94
N GLU A 97 32.33 6.94 10.16
CA GLU A 97 33.60 6.31 10.49
C GLU A 97 34.20 6.88 11.80
N ALA A 98 34.18 8.21 11.97
CA ALA A 98 34.67 8.85 13.18
C ALA A 98 33.91 8.35 14.44
N ARG A 99 32.60 8.14 14.32
CA ARG A 99 31.78 7.58 15.41
C ARG A 99 32.17 6.13 15.74
N ILE A 100 32.44 5.29 14.73
CA ILE A 100 32.92 3.92 14.94
C ILE A 100 34.27 3.94 15.67
N ARG A 101 35.23 4.72 15.17
CA ARG A 101 36.57 4.82 15.77
C ARG A 101 36.52 5.26 17.23
N ARG A 102 35.73 6.28 17.55
CA ARG A 102 35.53 6.75 18.93
C ARG A 102 34.88 5.67 19.81
N PHE A 103 33.86 4.97 19.30
CA PHE A 103 33.16 3.94 20.06
C PHE A 103 34.04 2.73 20.37
N LEU A 104 34.88 2.32 19.41
CA LEU A 104 35.79 1.18 19.55
C LEU A 104 37.18 1.56 20.10
N ASN A 105 37.42 2.85 20.37
CA ASN A 105 38.70 3.39 20.81
C ASN A 105 39.88 3.05 19.87
N LEU A 106 39.65 3.17 18.57
CA LEU A 106 40.64 2.87 17.53
C LEU A 106 41.54 4.08 17.25
N SER A 107 42.82 3.83 17.08
CA SER A 107 43.80 4.80 16.61
C SER A 107 43.65 5.09 15.11
N ALA A 108 44.25 6.19 14.64
CA ALA A 108 44.19 6.58 13.23
C ALA A 108 44.91 5.60 12.28
N SER A 109 45.87 4.82 12.80
CA SER A 109 46.61 3.82 12.03
C SER A 109 45.87 2.49 11.88
N GLU A 110 44.84 2.25 12.70
CA GLU A 110 44.04 1.02 12.60
C GLU A 110 43.06 1.11 11.43
N THR A 111 43.08 0.08 10.58
CA THR A 111 42.20 -0.01 9.42
C THR A 111 40.87 -0.65 9.81
N ILE A 112 39.76 -0.03 9.39
CA ILE A 112 38.42 -0.61 9.51
C ILE A 112 38.10 -1.31 8.20
N ALA A 113 37.76 -2.59 8.26
CA ALA A 113 37.26 -3.33 7.11
C ALA A 113 35.74 -3.12 7.00
N TYR A 114 35.28 -2.79 5.79
CA TYR A 114 33.85 -2.63 5.48
C TYR A 114 33.40 -3.72 4.50
N VAL A 115 32.15 -4.15 4.65
CA VAL A 115 31.42 -4.91 3.64
C VAL A 115 30.42 -3.97 3.01
N CYS A 116 30.47 -3.82 1.69
CA CYS A 116 29.57 -2.98 0.92
C CYS A 116 28.69 -3.87 0.06
N GLU A 117 27.37 -3.81 0.28
CA GLU A 117 26.38 -4.56 -0.48
C GLU A 117 25.43 -3.58 -1.18
N PRO A 118 24.98 -3.87 -2.41
CA PRO A 118 23.95 -3.06 -3.06
C PRO A 118 22.68 -3.04 -2.22
N LYS A 119 22.12 -1.84 -1.99
CA LYS A 119 20.83 -1.71 -1.32
C LYS A 119 19.72 -2.18 -2.26
N ILE A 120 19.11 -3.31 -1.94
CA ILE A 120 17.93 -3.80 -2.66
C ILE A 120 16.74 -2.87 -2.33
N ASP A 121 16.09 -2.36 -3.37
CA ASP A 121 14.85 -1.59 -3.24
C ASP A 121 13.66 -2.56 -3.30
N GLY A 122 13.17 -2.96 -2.12
CA GLY A 122 12.15 -3.99 -1.99
C GLY A 122 11.56 -4.05 -0.58
N LEU A 123 10.86 -5.15 -0.29
CA LEU A 123 10.25 -5.37 1.01
C LEU A 123 11.17 -6.19 1.92
N SER A 124 11.39 -5.72 3.13
CA SER A 124 12.10 -6.49 4.16
C SER A 124 11.29 -7.74 4.54
N PHE A 125 11.95 -8.89 4.58
CA PHE A 125 11.33 -10.19 4.86
C PHE A 125 12.11 -10.95 5.93
N SER A 126 11.40 -11.74 6.74
CA SER A 126 11.98 -12.63 7.75
C SER A 126 11.44 -14.04 7.56
N ALA A 127 12.33 -15.00 7.29
CA ALA A 127 12.02 -16.42 7.30
C ALA A 127 12.48 -17.05 8.60
N ARG A 128 11.58 -17.81 9.25
CA ARG A 128 11.90 -18.64 10.42
C ARG A 128 11.90 -20.10 9.98
N TYR A 129 13.03 -20.77 10.14
CA TYR A 129 13.23 -22.18 9.85
C TYR A 129 13.26 -23.00 11.15
#